data_AF-A0A7K6VF70-F1
#
_entry.id   AF-A0A7K6VF70-F1
#
_cell.length_a   1.000
_cell.length_b   1.000
_cell.length_c   1.000
_cell.angle_alpha   90.00
_cell.angle_beta   90.00
_cell.angle_gamma   90.00
#
_symmetry.space_group_name_H-M   'P 1'
#
loop_
_entity.id
_entity.type
_entity.pdbx_description
1 polymer ?
#
loop_
_entity_poly.entity_id
_entity_poly.type
_entity_poly.pdbx_seq_one_letter_code
_entity_poly.pdbx_strand_id
1 'polypeptide(L)'
;EIDVILPGYTHLQKAQPIRWSQFLLSHAVALTRDSERLGEVKRRINVLPLGSGALAGNPLGIDRELLCSELDFASISLNSMDAVSERDFVVEFLSAATLLMIHLSKMAEDLIIYSTSEFGFLTLSDAYSTGSSLMPQKKNPDSLELIRSKAGRVFGRLAAILMVLKGLPSTYNKDLQEDKEAVFDVVDTLNAVLQVATGVISTLQIHKDNMERALSPEMLATDLALYLVRKGV
;
A
#
# COMPACT_ATOMS: atom_id res chain seq x y z
N GLU A 1 1.12 20.88 10.26
CA GLU A 1 2.43 21.54 10.01
C GLU A 1 2.50 22.07 8.57
N ILE A 2 1.54 22.92 8.18
CA ILE A 2 1.37 23.33 6.77
C ILE A 2 2.44 24.31 6.28
N ASP A 3 3.05 25.05 7.20
CA ASP A 3 4.03 26.10 6.90
C ASP A 3 5.48 25.64 6.86
N VAL A 4 5.73 24.36 7.14
CA VAL A 4 7.08 23.81 7.06
C VAL A 4 7.47 23.62 5.59
N ILE A 5 8.66 24.10 5.24
CA ILE A 5 9.25 24.01 3.89
C ILE A 5 10.52 23.17 3.97
N LEU A 6 10.76 22.35 2.95
CA LEU A 6 11.96 21.56 2.75
C LEU A 6 12.32 21.48 1.26
N PRO A 7 13.52 20.99 0.88
CA PRO A 7 13.81 20.70 -0.51
C PRO A 7 12.90 19.60 -1.08
N GLY A 8 12.34 19.85 -2.26
CA GLY A 8 11.79 18.80 -3.11
C GLY A 8 12.91 18.11 -3.87
N TYR A 9 12.77 16.80 -4.13
CA TYR A 9 13.82 15.99 -4.72
C TYR A 9 13.41 15.39 -6.06
N THR A 10 14.35 15.41 -7.02
CA THR A 10 14.30 14.63 -8.26
C THR A 10 15.66 13.96 -8.42
N HIS A 11 15.70 12.65 -8.68
CA HIS A 11 16.95 11.87 -8.66
C HIS A 11 17.71 11.94 -7.33
N LEU A 12 16.99 12.13 -6.22
CA LEU A 12 17.55 12.39 -4.89
C LEU A 12 18.47 13.63 -4.82
N GLN A 13 18.39 14.52 -5.81
CA GLN A 13 19.03 15.83 -5.82
C GLN A 13 18.01 16.92 -5.47
N LYS A 14 18.46 17.96 -4.76
CA LYS A 14 17.62 19.11 -4.41
C LYS A 14 17.19 19.82 -5.70
N ALA A 15 15.87 19.94 -5.89
CA ALA A 15 15.29 20.58 -7.07
C ALA A 15 14.78 21.98 -6.73
N GLN A 16 13.68 22.07 -5.98
CA GLN A 16 13.04 23.34 -5.61
C GLN A 16 12.38 23.23 -4.24
N PRO A 17 12.16 24.34 -3.51
CA PRO A 17 11.46 24.31 -2.24
C PRO A 17 10.03 23.80 -2.39
N ILE A 18 9.59 22.92 -1.49
CA ILE A 18 8.20 22.47 -1.38
C ILE A 18 7.73 22.55 0.06
N ARG A 19 6.42 22.59 0.29
CA ARG A 19 5.87 22.42 1.64
C ARG A 19 6.00 20.96 2.08
N TRP A 20 6.37 20.70 3.32
CA TRP A 20 6.33 19.36 3.93
C TRP A 20 4.96 18.71 3.79
N SER A 21 3.89 19.49 3.96
CA SER A 21 2.52 19.00 3.77
C SER A 21 2.24 18.56 2.33
N GLN A 22 2.92 19.13 1.32
CA GLN A 22 2.82 18.65 -0.07
C GLN A 22 3.42 17.25 -0.22
N PHE A 23 4.56 16.99 0.43
CA PHE A 23 5.17 15.66 0.47
C PHE A 23 4.22 14.64 1.13
N LEU A 24 3.67 14.96 2.31
CA LEU A 24 2.73 14.08 3.01
C LEU A 24 1.46 13.78 2.18
N LEU A 25 0.86 14.83 1.60
CA LEU A 25 -0.33 14.67 0.77
C LEU A 25 -0.07 13.86 -0.50
N SER A 26 1.16 13.90 -1.05
CA SER A 26 1.51 13.08 -2.21
C SER A 26 1.34 11.57 -1.95
N HIS A 27 1.69 11.11 -0.74
CA HIS A 27 1.49 9.74 -0.30
C HIS A 27 0.04 9.44 0.05
N ALA A 28 -0.64 10.36 0.75
CA ALA A 28 -2.06 10.20 1.10
C ALA A 28 -2.97 10.06 -0.14
N VAL A 29 -2.70 10.83 -1.20
CA VAL A 29 -3.44 10.74 -2.47
C VAL A 29 -3.20 9.40 -3.16
N ALA A 30 -2.00 8.83 -3.08
CA ALA A 30 -1.74 7.48 -3.60
C ALA A 30 -2.53 6.40 -2.85
N LEU A 31 -2.50 6.46 -1.50
CA LEU A 31 -3.25 5.53 -0.64
C LEU A 31 -4.77 5.66 -0.80
N THR A 32 -5.28 6.85 -1.15
CA THR A 32 -6.71 7.04 -1.46
C THR A 32 -7.12 6.24 -2.69
N ARG A 33 -6.27 6.18 -3.73
CA ARG A 33 -6.53 5.33 -4.91
C ARG A 33 -6.47 3.84 -4.57
N ASP A 34 -5.68 3.44 -3.59
CA ASP A 34 -5.68 2.04 -3.14
C ASP A 34 -6.95 1.71 -2.35
N SER A 35 -7.45 2.66 -1.56
CA SER A 35 -8.77 2.52 -0.91
C SER A 35 -9.90 2.39 -1.94
N GLU A 36 -9.84 3.16 -3.04
CA GLU A 36 -10.80 3.04 -4.14
C GLU A 36 -10.76 1.62 -4.76
N ARG A 37 -9.56 1.13 -5.09
CA ARG A 37 -9.35 -0.24 -5.58
C ARG A 37 -9.88 -1.30 -4.63
N LEU A 38 -9.64 -1.17 -3.32
CA LEU A 38 -10.19 -2.10 -2.33
C LEU A 38 -11.72 -2.11 -2.34
N GLY A 39 -12.36 -0.95 -2.55
CA GLY A 39 -13.80 -0.85 -2.73
C GLY A 39 -14.30 -1.59 -3.97
N GLU A 40 -13.58 -1.50 -5.09
CA GLU A 40 -13.89 -2.23 -6.32
C GLU A 40 -13.75 -3.74 -6.16
N VAL A 41 -12.65 -4.19 -5.55
CA VAL A 41 -12.40 -5.61 -5.25
C VAL A 41 -13.49 -6.15 -4.30
N LYS A 42 -13.84 -5.40 -3.27
CA LYS A 42 -14.90 -5.79 -2.32
C LYS A 42 -16.24 -6.04 -3.01
N ARG A 43 -16.59 -5.25 -4.04
CA ARG A 43 -17.86 -5.46 -4.78
C ARG A 43 -17.89 -6.82 -5.47
N ARG A 44 -16.78 -7.27 -6.08
CA ARG A 44 -16.70 -8.57 -6.76
C ARG A 44 -16.54 -9.73 -5.80
N ILE A 45 -15.89 -9.53 -4.63
CA ILE A 45 -15.92 -10.49 -3.52
C ILE A 45 -17.34 -10.69 -3.01
N ASN A 46 -18.17 -9.64 -2.99
CA ASN A 46 -19.52 -9.68 -2.44
C ASN A 46 -20.57 -10.30 -3.40
N VAL A 47 -20.21 -11.40 -4.04
CA VAL A 47 -21.07 -12.22 -4.90
C VAL A 47 -21.12 -13.65 -4.34
N LEU A 48 -22.31 -14.17 -4.03
CA LEU A 48 -22.51 -15.46 -3.38
C LEU A 48 -22.16 -16.62 -4.33
N PRO A 49 -21.18 -17.50 -4.01
CA PRO A 49 -20.91 -18.71 -4.79
C PRO A 49 -21.71 -19.93 -4.30
N LEU A 50 -22.28 -19.88 -3.08
CA LEU A 50 -23.06 -20.96 -2.48
C LEU A 50 -24.28 -21.30 -3.34
N GLY A 51 -24.57 -22.60 -3.48
CA GLY A 51 -25.59 -23.12 -4.40
C GLY A 51 -25.04 -23.55 -5.77
N SER A 52 -23.74 -23.39 -6.04
CA SER A 52 -23.09 -23.85 -7.28
C SER A 52 -22.81 -25.37 -7.32
N GLY A 53 -22.97 -26.06 -6.19
CA GLY A 53 -22.73 -27.51 -6.09
C GLY A 53 -21.28 -27.88 -6.39
N ALA A 54 -21.05 -29.05 -6.97
CA ALA A 54 -19.72 -29.51 -7.35
C ALA A 54 -19.18 -28.83 -8.63
N LEU A 55 -20.07 -28.55 -9.60
CA LEU A 55 -19.76 -27.80 -10.82
C LEU A 55 -21.01 -27.38 -11.63
N ALA A 56 -22.13 -28.11 -11.52
CA ALA A 56 -23.30 -27.96 -12.40
C ALA A 56 -24.53 -27.37 -11.69
N GLY A 57 -24.34 -26.72 -10.54
CA GLY A 57 -25.41 -26.15 -9.73
C GLY A 57 -25.90 -27.11 -8.64
N ASN A 58 -26.84 -26.63 -7.84
CA ASN A 58 -27.50 -27.41 -6.80
C ASN A 58 -28.67 -28.23 -7.42
N PRO A 59 -28.68 -29.57 -7.29
CA PRO A 59 -29.69 -30.41 -7.93
C PRO A 59 -31.03 -30.48 -7.16
N LEU A 60 -31.10 -29.87 -5.98
CA LEU A 60 -32.26 -29.94 -5.08
C LEU A 60 -33.14 -28.68 -5.15
N GLY A 61 -32.86 -27.76 -6.08
CA GLY A 61 -33.64 -26.54 -6.25
C GLY A 61 -33.57 -25.60 -5.05
N ILE A 62 -32.42 -25.53 -4.36
CA ILE A 62 -32.23 -24.62 -3.23
C ILE A 62 -32.40 -23.16 -3.67
N ASP A 63 -33.09 -22.37 -2.85
CA ASP A 63 -33.30 -20.95 -3.11
C ASP A 63 -31.99 -20.17 -2.86
N ARG A 64 -31.33 -19.74 -3.94
CA ARG A 64 -30.08 -18.98 -3.84
C ARG A 64 -30.29 -17.52 -3.47
N GLU A 65 -31.47 -16.95 -3.73
CA GLU A 65 -31.79 -15.58 -3.32
C GLU A 65 -31.97 -15.52 -1.81
N LEU A 66 -32.62 -16.55 -1.22
CA LEU A 66 -32.67 -16.72 0.23
C LEU A 66 -31.26 -16.82 0.83
N LEU A 67 -30.39 -17.67 0.28
CA LEU A 67 -29.01 -17.80 0.76
C LEU A 67 -28.22 -16.49 0.62
N CYS A 68 -28.43 -15.75 -0.47
CA CYS A 68 -27.78 -14.47 -0.71
C CYS A 68 -28.18 -13.44 0.36
N SER A 69 -29.48 -13.37 0.66
CA SER A 69 -30.03 -12.49 1.69
C SER A 69 -29.57 -12.88 3.09
N GLU A 70 -29.62 -14.17 3.44
CA GLU A 70 -29.26 -14.67 4.78
C GLU A 70 -27.76 -14.48 5.11
N LEU A 71 -26.91 -14.52 4.08
CA LEU A 71 -25.46 -14.34 4.21
C LEU A 71 -24.98 -12.92 3.87
N ASP A 72 -25.91 -11.99 3.63
CA ASP A 72 -25.64 -10.57 3.32
C ASP A 72 -24.72 -10.35 2.10
N PHE A 73 -24.88 -11.20 1.08
CA PHE A 73 -24.23 -11.01 -0.21
C PHE A 73 -25.03 -10.05 -1.10
N ALA A 74 -24.34 -9.26 -1.93
CA ALA A 74 -25.02 -8.28 -2.79
C ALA A 74 -25.71 -8.89 -4.01
N SER A 75 -25.26 -10.06 -4.46
CA SER A 75 -25.81 -10.79 -5.61
C SER A 75 -25.33 -12.24 -5.64
N ILE A 76 -25.89 -13.06 -6.52
CA ILE A 76 -25.50 -14.47 -6.71
C ILE A 76 -24.56 -14.66 -7.91
N SER A 77 -23.68 -15.65 -7.84
CA SER A 77 -22.84 -16.03 -8.97
C SER A 77 -23.68 -16.50 -10.17
N LEU A 78 -23.26 -16.12 -11.38
CA LEU A 78 -24.04 -16.34 -12.61
C LEU A 78 -23.87 -17.75 -13.20
N ASN A 79 -22.72 -18.38 -12.97
CA ASN A 79 -22.40 -19.69 -13.52
C ASN A 79 -21.73 -20.57 -12.45
N SER A 80 -22.17 -21.82 -12.33
CA SER A 80 -21.70 -22.73 -11.29
C SER A 80 -20.30 -23.27 -11.54
N MET A 81 -19.88 -23.46 -12.80
CA MET A 81 -18.53 -23.93 -13.13
C MET A 81 -17.52 -22.85 -12.81
N ASP A 82 -17.81 -21.62 -13.23
CA ASP A 82 -17.04 -20.43 -12.90
C ASP A 82 -16.89 -20.26 -11.38
N ALA A 83 -18.00 -20.17 -10.65
CA ALA A 83 -18.02 -19.90 -9.22
C ALA A 83 -17.24 -20.90 -8.34
N VAL A 84 -17.00 -22.13 -8.82
CA VAL A 84 -16.19 -23.12 -8.09
C VAL A 84 -14.74 -23.18 -8.56
N SER A 85 -14.44 -22.72 -9.78
CA SER A 85 -13.09 -22.77 -10.37
C SER A 85 -12.33 -21.45 -10.33
N GLU A 86 -13.01 -20.31 -10.34
CA GLU A 86 -12.37 -18.99 -10.37
C GLU A 86 -11.72 -18.66 -9.03
N ARG A 87 -10.63 -17.88 -9.08
CA ARG A 87 -9.97 -17.26 -7.92
C ARG A 87 -9.57 -15.82 -8.24
N ASP A 88 -10.33 -15.17 -9.12
CA ASP A 88 -10.14 -13.78 -9.53
C ASP A 88 -10.19 -12.87 -8.30
N PHE A 89 -11.13 -13.12 -7.39
CA PHE A 89 -11.22 -12.35 -6.15
C PHE A 89 -9.95 -12.42 -5.29
N VAL A 90 -9.21 -13.54 -5.34
CA VAL A 90 -7.91 -13.71 -4.68
C VAL A 90 -6.84 -12.91 -5.42
N VAL A 91 -6.75 -13.06 -6.73
CA VAL A 91 -5.76 -12.35 -7.57
C VAL A 91 -5.93 -10.84 -7.47
N GLU A 92 -7.16 -10.34 -7.57
CA GLU A 92 -7.47 -8.92 -7.49
C GLU A 92 -7.15 -8.34 -6.11
N PHE A 93 -7.50 -9.05 -5.03
CA PHE A 93 -7.11 -8.66 -3.67
C PHE A 93 -5.59 -8.58 -3.53
N LEU A 94 -4.86 -9.62 -3.97
CA LEU A 94 -3.39 -9.65 -3.90
C LEU A 94 -2.75 -8.57 -4.77
N SER A 95 -3.37 -8.20 -5.89
CA SER A 95 -2.94 -7.11 -6.77
C SER A 95 -3.11 -5.76 -6.09
N ALA A 96 -4.29 -5.49 -5.52
CA ALA A 96 -4.54 -4.27 -4.75
C ALA A 96 -3.60 -4.16 -3.54
N ALA A 97 -3.41 -5.27 -2.80
CA ALA A 97 -2.49 -5.37 -1.69
C ALA A 97 -1.03 -5.10 -2.10
N THR A 98 -0.58 -5.66 -3.22
CA THR A 98 0.77 -5.45 -3.73
C THR A 98 1.00 -3.98 -4.06
N LEU A 99 0.07 -3.32 -4.76
CA LEU A 99 0.24 -1.92 -5.13
C LEU A 99 0.21 -0.99 -3.91
N LEU A 100 -0.66 -1.27 -2.93
CA LEU A 100 -0.65 -0.60 -1.63
C LEU A 100 0.73 -0.71 -0.97
N MET A 101 1.31 -1.90 -0.94
CA MET A 101 2.64 -2.11 -0.37
C MET A 101 3.76 -1.41 -1.14
N ILE A 102 3.62 -1.21 -2.46
CA ILE A 102 4.55 -0.37 -3.25
C ILE A 102 4.48 1.09 -2.82
N HIS A 103 3.29 1.64 -2.58
CA HIS A 103 3.16 3.01 -2.08
C HIS A 103 3.74 3.14 -0.66
N LEU A 104 3.50 2.16 0.21
CA LEU A 104 4.07 2.14 1.56
C LEU A 104 5.59 1.94 1.56
N SER A 105 6.14 1.14 0.65
CA SER A 105 7.59 0.96 0.53
C SER A 105 8.29 2.24 0.05
N LYS A 106 7.66 2.99 -0.87
CA LYS A 106 8.14 4.32 -1.28
C LYS A 106 8.13 5.30 -0.11
N MET A 107 7.03 5.39 0.64
CA MET A 107 6.95 6.24 1.83
C MET A 107 8.01 5.85 2.86
N ALA A 108 8.22 4.55 3.08
CA ALA A 108 9.25 4.06 3.98
C ALA A 108 10.66 4.45 3.51
N GLU A 109 10.96 4.34 2.21
CA GLU A 109 12.24 4.78 1.63
C GLU A 109 12.52 6.26 1.92
N ASP A 110 11.56 7.13 1.63
CA ASP A 110 11.68 8.57 1.85
C ASP A 110 11.96 8.87 3.32
N LEU A 111 11.19 8.27 4.24
CA LEU A 111 11.32 8.51 5.67
C LEU A 111 12.62 7.91 6.25
N ILE A 112 13.09 6.77 5.74
CA ILE A 112 14.39 6.19 6.10
C ILE A 112 15.49 7.19 5.74
N ILE A 113 15.51 7.69 4.50
CA ILE A 113 16.51 8.67 4.04
C ILE A 113 16.43 9.95 4.89
N TYR A 114 15.23 10.47 5.11
CA TYR A 114 15.01 11.69 5.89
C TYR A 114 15.38 11.56 7.39
N SER A 115 15.41 10.32 7.91
CA SER A 115 15.83 10.01 9.28
C SER A 115 17.34 9.82 9.47
N THR A 116 18.11 9.77 8.37
CA THR A 116 19.58 9.68 8.44
C THR A 116 20.18 10.92 9.13
N SER A 117 21.40 10.79 9.68
CA SER A 117 22.14 11.93 10.23
C SER A 117 22.48 12.99 9.18
N GLU A 118 22.67 12.59 7.93
CA GLU A 118 23.07 13.41 6.80
C GLU A 118 21.94 14.34 6.34
N PHE A 119 20.70 13.84 6.32
CA PHE A 119 19.52 14.66 6.06
C PHE A 119 19.02 15.32 7.34
N GLY A 120 18.83 14.53 8.40
CA GLY A 120 18.41 15.00 9.71
C GLY A 120 17.06 15.72 9.70
N PHE A 121 16.15 15.38 8.78
CA PHE A 121 14.87 16.09 8.65
C PHE A 121 13.86 15.63 9.69
N LEU A 122 13.95 14.39 10.15
CA LEU A 122 13.02 13.84 11.12
C LEU A 122 13.68 12.81 12.03
N THR A 123 12.97 12.45 13.08
CA THR A 123 13.35 11.40 14.00
C THR A 123 12.12 10.59 14.37
N LEU A 124 12.25 9.27 14.33
CA LEU A 124 11.19 8.36 14.75
C LEU A 124 11.08 8.31 16.28
N SER A 125 9.87 8.08 16.78
CA SER A 125 9.66 7.81 18.21
C SER A 125 10.25 6.46 18.61
N ASP A 126 10.62 6.30 19.88
CA ASP A 126 11.23 5.07 20.41
C ASP A 126 10.36 3.82 20.19
N ALA A 127 9.03 3.97 20.16
CA ALA A 127 8.10 2.87 19.88
C ALA A 127 8.26 2.24 18.48
N TYR A 128 8.84 2.98 17.52
CA TYR A 128 8.96 2.59 16.12
C TYR A 128 10.39 2.65 15.60
N SER A 129 11.37 2.71 16.49
CA SER A 129 12.80 2.67 16.16
C SER A 129 13.56 1.87 17.19
N THR A 130 14.60 1.15 16.80
CA THR A 130 15.54 0.58 17.78
C THR A 130 16.72 1.52 18.02
N GLY A 131 17.25 1.53 19.24
CA GLY A 131 18.43 2.31 19.62
C GLY A 131 19.64 1.43 19.92
N SER A 132 20.82 2.03 19.96
CA SER A 132 22.02 1.38 20.51
C SER A 132 22.28 1.91 21.92
N SER A 133 22.56 1.02 22.87
CA SER A 133 22.95 1.40 24.24
C SER A 133 24.25 2.23 24.30
N LEU A 134 25.15 2.04 23.32
CA LEU A 134 26.40 2.80 23.20
C LEU A 134 26.23 4.13 22.48
N MET A 135 25.21 4.26 21.63
CA MET A 135 24.95 5.46 20.83
C MET A 135 23.49 5.90 21.06
N PRO A 136 23.21 6.62 22.16
CA PRO A 136 21.83 6.90 22.60
C PRO A 136 21.02 7.75 21.61
N GLN A 137 21.70 8.51 20.73
CA GLN A 137 21.05 9.33 19.71
C GLN A 137 20.81 8.57 18.39
N LYS A 138 21.45 7.41 18.20
CA LYS A 138 21.28 6.62 16.98
C LYS A 138 19.97 5.84 17.05
N LYS A 139 19.02 6.18 16.18
CA LYS A 139 17.75 5.47 16.00
C LYS A 139 17.72 4.78 14.65
N ASN A 140 17.59 3.47 14.65
CA ASN A 140 17.43 2.68 13.44
C ASN A 140 15.94 2.66 13.05
N PRO A 141 15.60 2.82 11.76
CA PRO A 141 14.22 2.89 11.30
C PRO A 141 13.61 1.50 11.04
N ASP A 142 13.74 0.56 12.00
CA ASP A 142 13.31 -0.84 11.84
C ASP A 142 11.86 -0.98 11.40
N SER A 143 10.96 -0.15 11.92
CA SER A 143 9.54 -0.14 11.55
C SER A 143 9.35 0.09 10.04
N LEU A 144 10.07 1.06 9.47
CA LEU A 144 10.02 1.40 8.06
C LEU A 144 10.71 0.34 7.20
N GLU A 145 11.84 -0.21 7.67
CA GLU A 145 12.52 -1.32 7.00
C GLU A 145 11.63 -2.57 6.91
N LEU A 146 10.91 -2.87 7.99
CA LEU A 146 9.92 -3.95 8.03
C LEU A 146 8.79 -3.67 7.02
N ILE A 147 8.18 -2.47 7.04
CA ILE A 147 7.15 -2.08 6.06
C ILE A 147 7.67 -2.28 4.62
N ARG A 148 8.86 -1.76 4.32
CA ARG A 148 9.49 -1.87 2.98
C ARG A 148 9.71 -3.33 2.58
N SER A 149 10.18 -4.18 3.49
CA SER A 149 10.41 -5.60 3.22
C SER A 149 9.13 -6.38 2.88
N LYS A 150 7.99 -5.99 3.48
CA LYS A 150 6.70 -6.67 3.27
C LYS A 150 6.15 -6.49 1.85
N ALA A 151 6.60 -5.49 1.09
CA ALA A 151 6.24 -5.36 -0.32
C ALA A 151 6.67 -6.59 -1.13
N GLY A 152 7.88 -7.11 -0.90
CA GLY A 152 8.35 -8.35 -1.54
C GLY A 152 7.55 -9.58 -1.09
N ARG A 153 7.19 -9.67 0.20
CA ARG A 153 6.39 -10.77 0.75
C ARG A 153 5.00 -10.83 0.09
N VAL A 154 4.30 -9.71 0.04
CA VAL A 154 2.95 -9.61 -0.54
C VAL A 154 2.98 -9.86 -2.06
N PHE A 155 3.94 -9.26 -2.77
CA PHE A 155 4.15 -9.53 -4.19
C PHE A 155 4.40 -11.02 -4.48
N GLY A 156 5.18 -11.70 -3.64
CA GLY A 156 5.44 -13.13 -3.79
C GLY A 156 4.16 -13.97 -3.74
N ARG A 157 3.17 -13.60 -2.93
CA ARG A 157 1.86 -14.26 -2.89
C ARG A 157 1.07 -14.05 -4.18
N LEU A 158 1.07 -12.82 -4.71
CA LEU A 158 0.44 -12.54 -6.01
C LEU A 158 1.06 -13.38 -7.13
N ALA A 159 2.40 -13.39 -7.21
CA ALA A 159 3.13 -14.16 -8.22
C ALA A 159 2.83 -15.66 -8.12
N ALA A 160 2.78 -16.21 -6.89
CA ALA A 160 2.44 -17.61 -6.67
C ALA A 160 1.03 -17.96 -7.16
N ILE A 161 0.01 -17.19 -6.77
CA ILE A 161 -1.38 -17.49 -7.17
C ILE A 161 -1.57 -17.35 -8.69
N LEU A 162 -0.99 -16.32 -9.32
CA LEU A 162 -1.04 -16.19 -10.78
C LEU A 162 -0.44 -17.43 -11.47
N MET A 163 0.65 -17.98 -10.93
CA MET A 163 1.28 -19.18 -11.47
C MET A 163 0.47 -20.45 -11.21
N VAL A 164 -0.16 -20.58 -10.03
CA VAL A 164 -1.08 -21.68 -9.71
C VAL A 164 -2.24 -21.74 -10.70
N LEU A 165 -2.84 -20.58 -11.02
CA LEU A 165 -4.01 -20.52 -11.89
C LEU A 165 -3.69 -20.69 -13.38
N LYS A 166 -2.46 -20.37 -13.80
CA LYS A 166 -2.09 -20.33 -15.21
C LYS A 166 -2.28 -21.70 -15.87
N GLY A 167 -3.20 -21.75 -16.83
CA GLY A 167 -3.40 -22.93 -17.68
C GLY A 167 -4.07 -24.12 -16.99
N LEU A 168 -4.70 -23.92 -15.82
CA LEU A 168 -5.54 -24.96 -15.23
C LEU A 168 -6.72 -25.29 -16.17
N PRO A 169 -7.06 -26.57 -16.37
CA PRO A 169 -8.28 -26.94 -17.07
C PRO A 169 -9.50 -26.68 -16.17
N SER A 170 -10.66 -26.41 -16.75
CA SER A 170 -11.91 -26.45 -15.98
C SER A 170 -12.15 -27.86 -15.40
N THR A 171 -12.76 -28.02 -14.21
CA THR A 171 -13.40 -27.00 -13.36
C THR A 171 -12.63 -26.83 -12.05
N TYR A 172 -13.06 -27.48 -10.97
CA TYR A 172 -12.27 -27.51 -9.73
C TYR A 172 -11.06 -28.45 -9.87
N ASN A 173 -9.89 -27.95 -9.47
CA ASN A 173 -8.67 -28.74 -9.31
C ASN A 173 -8.11 -28.52 -7.90
N LYS A 174 -7.35 -29.50 -7.39
CA LYS A 174 -6.81 -29.47 -6.03
C LYS A 174 -5.83 -28.30 -5.82
N ASP A 175 -5.19 -27.85 -6.90
CA ASP A 175 -4.30 -26.69 -6.98
C ASP A 175 -4.94 -25.42 -6.38
N LEU A 176 -6.27 -25.28 -6.51
CA LEU A 176 -7.03 -24.14 -5.98
C LEU A 176 -7.06 -24.07 -4.44
N GLN A 177 -6.42 -25.01 -3.72
CA GLN A 177 -6.29 -24.97 -2.26
C GLN A 177 -5.17 -24.06 -1.76
N GLU A 178 -4.22 -23.68 -2.62
CA GLU A 178 -3.14 -22.74 -2.31
C GLU A 178 -3.65 -21.29 -2.05
N ASP A 179 -4.92 -21.03 -2.35
CA ASP A 179 -5.57 -19.73 -2.19
C ASP A 179 -5.52 -19.20 -0.74
N LYS A 180 -5.82 -20.06 0.24
CA LYS A 180 -6.03 -19.67 1.65
C LYS A 180 -4.78 -19.11 2.30
N GLU A 181 -3.65 -19.83 2.20
CA GLU A 181 -2.41 -19.40 2.85
C GLU A 181 -1.92 -18.07 2.28
N ALA A 182 -2.11 -17.85 0.98
CA ALA A 182 -1.79 -16.58 0.34
C ALA A 182 -2.67 -15.44 0.87
N VAL A 183 -4.00 -15.65 0.94
CA VAL A 183 -4.93 -14.63 1.45
C VAL A 183 -4.67 -14.32 2.92
N PHE A 184 -4.56 -15.35 3.78
CA PHE A 184 -4.37 -15.18 5.23
C PHE A 184 -3.08 -14.41 5.54
N ASP A 185 -1.97 -14.80 4.92
CA ASP A 185 -0.69 -14.12 5.12
C ASP A 185 -0.76 -12.63 4.74
N VAL A 186 -1.42 -12.30 3.63
CA VAL A 186 -1.54 -10.90 3.18
C VAL A 186 -2.51 -10.11 4.05
N VAL A 187 -3.62 -10.68 4.49
CA VAL A 187 -4.56 -10.01 5.41
C VAL A 187 -3.85 -9.64 6.72
N ASP A 188 -3.15 -10.59 7.34
CA ASP A 188 -2.40 -10.35 8.58
C ASP A 188 -1.29 -9.31 8.37
N THR A 189 -0.57 -9.42 7.25
CA THR A 189 0.50 -8.49 6.89
C THR A 189 -0.03 -7.06 6.73
N LEU A 190 -1.10 -6.85 5.96
CA LEU A 190 -1.65 -5.51 5.72
C LEU A 190 -2.20 -4.89 7.00
N ASN A 191 -2.91 -5.66 7.82
CA ASN A 191 -3.45 -5.16 9.09
C ASN A 191 -2.34 -4.66 10.01
N ALA A 192 -1.26 -5.42 10.17
CA ALA A 192 -0.12 -5.01 10.98
C ALA A 192 0.61 -3.80 10.38
N VAL A 193 0.93 -3.86 9.08
CA VAL A 193 1.69 -2.82 8.39
C VAL A 193 0.97 -1.47 8.41
N LEU A 194 -0.34 -1.44 8.16
CA LEU A 194 -1.12 -0.19 8.16
C LEU A 194 -1.16 0.46 9.55
N GLN A 195 -1.27 -0.34 10.61
CA GLN A 195 -1.22 0.16 11.99
C GLN A 195 0.16 0.72 12.34
N VAL A 196 1.23 0.01 11.98
CA VAL A 196 2.62 0.49 12.20
C VAL A 196 2.89 1.77 11.42
N ALA A 197 2.49 1.83 10.14
CA ALA A 197 2.63 3.02 9.31
C ALA A 197 1.89 4.23 9.90
N THR A 198 0.65 4.02 10.38
CA THR A 198 -0.13 5.05 11.09
C THR A 198 0.62 5.54 12.33
N GLY A 199 1.12 4.60 13.14
CA GLY A 199 1.94 4.89 14.31
C GLY A 199 3.14 5.76 13.98
N VAL A 200 3.97 5.34 13.02
CA VAL A 200 5.15 6.07 12.55
C VAL A 200 4.81 7.51 12.15
N ILE A 201 3.80 7.70 11.29
CA ILE A 201 3.43 9.04 10.82
C ILE A 201 2.88 9.90 11.95
N SER A 202 2.12 9.30 12.87
CA SER A 202 1.49 10.04 13.98
C SER A 202 2.45 10.47 15.08
N THR A 203 3.60 9.80 15.23
CA THR A 203 4.53 10.05 16.34
C THR A 203 5.92 10.53 15.93
N LEU A 204 6.26 10.53 14.63
CA LEU A 204 7.53 11.09 14.17
C LEU A 204 7.64 12.58 14.54
N GLN A 205 8.87 13.02 14.76
CA GLN A 205 9.19 14.40 15.07
C GLN A 205 10.00 14.99 13.92
N ILE A 206 9.56 16.12 13.38
CA ILE A 206 10.28 16.84 12.33
C ILE A 206 11.23 17.89 12.91
N HIS A 207 12.36 18.07 12.24
CA HIS A 207 13.37 19.07 12.56
C HIS A 207 13.25 20.25 11.60
N LYS A 208 12.29 21.14 11.88
CA LYS A 208 11.97 22.30 11.01
C LYS A 208 13.21 23.11 10.64
N ASP A 209 14.08 23.37 11.61
CA ASP A 209 15.31 24.12 11.39
C ASP A 209 16.28 23.42 10.42
N ASN A 210 16.36 22.09 10.45
CA ASN A 210 17.20 21.33 9.52
C ASN A 210 16.60 21.33 8.11
N MET A 211 15.27 21.17 8.01
CA MET A 211 14.55 21.25 6.73
C MET A 211 14.72 22.62 6.07
N GLU A 212 14.62 23.70 6.86
CA GLU A 212 14.81 25.07 6.40
C GLU A 212 16.28 25.33 6.03
N ARG A 213 17.24 24.91 6.85
CA ARG A 213 18.68 25.02 6.55
C ARG A 213 19.11 24.24 5.31
N ALA A 214 18.34 23.24 4.89
CA ALA A 214 18.63 22.49 3.68
C ALA A 214 18.23 23.24 2.39
N LEU A 215 17.47 24.32 2.48
CA LEU A 215 17.15 25.20 1.35
C LEU A 215 18.36 26.08 1.02
N SER A 216 18.63 26.28 -0.27
CA SER A 216 19.76 27.09 -0.72
C SER A 216 19.38 28.04 -1.86
N PRO A 217 20.08 29.18 -2.02
CA PRO A 217 19.77 30.17 -3.07
C PRO A 217 19.82 29.60 -4.49
N GLU A 218 20.65 28.58 -4.74
CA GLU A 218 20.79 27.94 -6.06
C GLU A 218 19.47 27.32 -6.53
N MET A 219 18.63 26.85 -5.60
CA MET A 219 17.32 26.28 -5.89
C MET A 219 16.32 27.32 -6.45
N LEU A 220 16.60 28.61 -6.28
CA LEU A 220 15.76 29.73 -6.74
C LEU A 220 16.17 30.27 -8.12
N ALA A 221 17.19 29.69 -8.76
CA ALA A 221 17.59 30.10 -10.11
C ALA A 221 16.41 29.94 -11.12
N THR A 222 15.63 28.87 -10.98
CA THR A 222 14.40 28.66 -11.76
C THR A 222 13.35 29.74 -11.50
N ASP A 223 13.19 30.16 -10.24
CA ASP A 223 12.24 31.22 -9.87
C ASP A 223 12.63 32.58 -10.45
N LEU A 224 13.93 32.87 -10.53
CA LEU A 224 14.45 34.07 -11.18
C LEU A 224 14.13 34.08 -12.68
N ALA A 225 14.27 32.93 -13.36
CA ALA A 225 13.84 32.80 -14.75
C ALA A 225 12.32 32.98 -14.90
N LEU A 226 11.52 32.36 -14.02
CA LEU A 226 10.07 32.51 -14.01
C LEU A 226 9.61 33.96 -13.73
N TYR A 227 10.38 34.72 -12.94
CA TYR A 227 10.14 36.14 -12.76
C TYR A 227 10.25 36.91 -14.08
N LEU A 228 11.28 36.65 -14.88
CA LEU A 228 11.47 37.31 -16.19
C LEU A 228 10.38 36.91 -17.19
N VAL A 229 10.00 35.62 -17.24
CA VAL A 229 8.89 35.13 -18.08
C VAL A 229 7.58 35.88 -17.74
N ARG A 230 7.27 36.07 -16.46
CA ARG A 230 6.08 36.84 -16.03
C ARG A 230 6.14 38.33 -16.41
N LYS A 231 7.33 38.86 -16.74
CA LYS A 231 7.54 40.22 -17.24
C LYS A 231 7.53 40.31 -18.77
N GLY A 232 7.35 39.18 -19.46
CA GLY A 232 7.27 39.11 -20.93
C GLY A 232 8.63 39.16 -21.63
N VAL A 233 9.72 38.81 -20.92
CA VAL A 233 11.04 38.57 -21.53
C VAL A 233 11.06 37.21 -22.22
#